data_AF-A0A673JCY6-F1
#
_entry.id   AF-A0A673JCY6-F1
#
_cell.length_a   1.000
_cell.length_b   1.000
_cell.length_c   1.000
_cell.angle_alpha   90.00
_cell.angle_beta   90.00
_cell.angle_gamma   90.00
#
_symmetry.space_group_name_H-M   'P 1'
#
loop_
_entity.id
_entity.type
_entity.pdbx_description
1 polymer ?
#
loop_
_entity_poly.entity_id
_entity_poly.type
_entity_poly.pdbx_seq_one_letter_code
_entity_poly.pdbx_strand_id
1 'polypeptide(L)' 'MASFPDFVNENEIGKAKFIGELIPPVAPFDQKSGRETWTVAFAPDGSYFAWSQGHRIVRLVPWKKCLASL' A
#
# COMPACT_ATOMS: atom_id res chain seq x y z
N MET A 1 1.90 5.85 -16.98
CA MET A 1 1.55 6.48 -15.67
C MET A 1 0.05 6.61 -15.65
N ALA A 2 -0.63 6.19 -14.57
CA ALA A 2 -2.07 6.42 -14.48
C ALA A 2 -2.33 7.93 -14.36
N SER A 3 -3.24 8.45 -15.19
CA SER A 3 -3.70 9.84 -15.14
C SER A 3 -4.97 9.93 -14.29
N PHE A 4 -5.21 11.09 -13.68
CA PHE A 4 -6.48 11.34 -13.01
C PHE A 4 -7.61 11.49 -14.04
N PRO A 5 -8.87 11.16 -13.67
CA PRO A 5 -10.03 11.50 -14.47
C PRO A 5 -10.17 13.02 -14.66
N ASP A 6 -10.76 13.45 -15.78
CA ASP A 6 -10.90 14.87 -16.14
C ASP A 6 -11.63 15.74 -15.10
N PHE A 7 -12.45 15.14 -14.23
CA PHE A 7 -13.18 15.83 -13.18
C PHE A 7 -12.36 16.07 -11.90
N VAL A 8 -11.13 15.55 -11.81
CA VAL A 8 -10.26 15.70 -10.65
C VAL A 8 -9.27 16.85 -10.91
N ASN A 9 -9.37 17.92 -10.10
CA ASN A 9 -8.36 18.98 -10.11
C ASN A 9 -7.14 18.54 -9.29
N GLU A 10 -6.02 18.26 -9.95
CA GLU A 10 -4.77 17.82 -9.31
C GLU A 10 -4.25 18.82 -8.26
N ASN A 11 -4.54 20.12 -8.43
CA ASN A 11 -4.12 21.16 -7.49
C ASN A 11 -4.91 21.16 -6.18
N GLU A 12 -6.09 20.53 -6.17
CA GLU A 12 -6.93 20.35 -4.97
C GLU A 12 -6.63 19.04 -4.24
N ILE A 13 -5.82 18.17 -4.84
CA ILE A 13 -5.35 16.96 -4.16
C ILE A 13 -4.37 17.39 -3.07
N GLY A 14 -4.73 17.12 -1.82
CA GLY A 14 -3.84 17.35 -0.69
C GLY A 14 -2.48 16.69 -0.92
N LYS A 15 -1.39 17.40 -0.63
CA LYS A 15 -0.04 16.85 -0.75
C LYS A 15 0.05 15.56 0.09
N ALA A 16 0.37 14.45 -0.56
CA ALA A 16 0.59 13.19 0.13
C ALA A 16 1.87 13.29 1.00
N LYS A 17 1.78 12.89 2.27
CA LYS A 17 2.95 12.72 3.14
C LYS A 17 3.43 11.27 3.00
N PHE A 18 4.74 11.07 2.83
CA PHE A 18 5.32 9.74 2.91
C PHE A 18 5.25 9.23 4.36
N ILE A 19 4.61 8.07 4.54
CA ILE A 19 4.44 7.43 5.86
C ILE A 19 5.43 6.26 6.03
N GLY A 20 5.74 5.53 4.95
CA GLY A 20 6.66 4.41 4.97
C GLY A 20 6.62 3.59 3.68
N GLU A 21 7.52 2.62 3.59
CA GLU A 21 7.64 1.70 2.45
C GLU A 21 7.22 0.27 2.86
N LEU A 22 6.52 -0.43 1.95
CA LEU A 22 6.12 -1.82 2.14
C LEU A 22 7.15 -2.75 1.52
N ILE A 23 7.97 -3.34 2.38
CA ILE A 23 9.06 -4.23 1.97
C ILE A 23 8.63 -5.68 2.21
N PRO A 24 8.45 -6.51 1.16
CA PRO A 24 8.23 -7.94 1.34
C PRO A 24 9.53 -8.58 1.88
N PRO A 25 9.45 -9.57 2.79
CA PRO A 25 10.63 -10.34 3.18
C PRO A 25 11.15 -11.09 1.94
N VAL A 26 12.46 -11.08 1.78
CA VAL A 26 13.14 -11.69 0.62
C VAL A 26 14.24 -12.60 1.13
N ALA A 27 14.12 -13.91 0.87
CA ALA A 27 15.24 -14.81 1.03
C ALA A 27 16.25 -14.64 -0.12
N PRO A 28 17.56 -14.90 0.09
CA PRO A 28 18.58 -14.77 -0.96
C PRO A 28 18.31 -15.63 -2.21
N PHE A 29 17.56 -16.72 -2.06
CA PHE A 29 17.20 -17.66 -3.12
C PHE A 29 15.75 -17.51 -3.62
N ASP A 30 15.00 -16.53 -3.13
CA ASP A 30 13.63 -16.33 -3.59
C ASP A 30 13.61 -15.90 -5.06
N GLN A 31 12.70 -16.49 -5.84
CA GLN A 31 12.48 -16.07 -7.21
C GLN A 31 11.89 -14.66 -7.24
N LYS A 32 12.29 -13.85 -8.23
CA LYS A 32 11.73 -12.49 -8.42
C LYS A 32 10.26 -12.51 -8.83
N SER A 33 9.85 -13.54 -9.58
CA SER A 33 8.46 -13.72 -10.01
C SER A 33 7.58 -14.06 -8.82
N GLY A 34 6.38 -13.49 -8.80
CA GLY A 34 5.41 -13.71 -7.74
C GLY A 34 5.47 -12.66 -6.63
N ARG A 35 6.47 -11.77 -6.60
CA ARG A 35 6.62 -10.71 -5.57
C ARG A 35 5.73 -9.48 -5.81
N GLU A 36 4.93 -9.50 -6.86
CA GLU A 36 4.24 -8.31 -7.32
C GLU A 36 3.11 -7.94 -6.34
N THR A 37 3.05 -6.65 -6.03
CA THR A 37 1.90 -6.05 -5.36
C THR A 37 0.86 -5.69 -6.39
N TRP A 38 -0.29 -6.35 -6.34
CA TRP A 38 -1.38 -6.11 -7.26
C TRP A 38 -2.48 -5.25 -6.65
N THR A 39 -2.70 -5.33 -5.33
CA THR A 39 -3.82 -4.67 -4.70
C THR A 39 -3.62 -4.40 -3.21
N VAL A 40 -4.38 -3.42 -2.72
CA VAL A 40 -4.56 -3.09 -1.30
C VAL A 40 -6.04 -2.89 -1.02
N ALA A 41 -6.46 -3.15 0.22
CA ALA A 41 -7.81 -2.87 0.68
C ALA A 41 -7.77 -2.31 2.11
N PHE A 42 -8.50 -1.23 2.36
CA PHE A 42 -8.59 -0.63 3.70
C PHE A 42 -9.81 -1.16 4.43
N ALA A 43 -9.67 -1.47 5.72
CA ALA A 43 -10.80 -1.78 6.56
C ALA A 43 -11.71 -0.53 6.67
N PRO A 44 -13.06 -0.67 6.61
CA PRO A 44 -13.98 0.47 6.68
C PRO A 44 -13.84 1.30 7.96
N ASP A 45 -13.39 0.67 9.06
CA ASP A 45 -13.16 1.31 10.36
C ASP A 45 -11.74 1.91 10.51
N GLY A 46 -10.93 1.85 9.44
CA GLY A 46 -9.56 2.34 9.40
C GLY A 46 -8.57 1.62 10.33
N SER A 47 -8.93 0.48 10.91
CA SER A 47 -8.08 -0.24 11.86
C SER A 47 -6.87 -0.91 11.19
N TYR A 48 -7.08 -1.48 10.02
CA TYR A 48 -6.09 -2.21 9.23
C TYR A 48 -6.16 -1.82 7.76
N PHE A 49 -5.10 -2.15 7.03
CA PHE A 49 -5.18 -2.37 5.60
C PHE A 49 -4.58 -3.73 5.24
N ALA A 50 -5.14 -4.35 4.21
CA ALA A 50 -4.64 -5.57 3.59
C ALA A 50 -3.78 -5.21 2.38
N TRP A 51 -2.68 -5.94 2.21
CA TRP A 51 -1.76 -5.76 1.10
C TRP A 51 -1.33 -7.10 0.52
N SER A 52 -1.40 -7.23 -0.82
CA SER A 52 -0.84 -8.38 -1.53
C SER A 52 0.69 -8.28 -1.52
N GLN A 53 1.35 -8.99 -0.61
CA GLN A 53 2.82 -8.96 -0.44
C GLN A 53 3.57 -9.72 -1.55
N GLY A 54 2.85 -10.47 -2.37
CA GLY A 54 3.42 -11.44 -3.30
C GLY A 54 3.45 -12.85 -2.71
N HIS A 55 3.89 -13.82 -3.50
CA HIS A 55 3.97 -15.26 -3.21
C HIS A 55 2.66 -15.85 -2.66
N ARG A 56 1.51 -15.33 -3.13
CA ARG A 56 0.17 -15.69 -2.66
C ARG A 56 -0.06 -15.37 -1.17
N ILE A 57 0.71 -14.44 -0.62
CA ILE A 57 0.59 -13.95 0.75
C ILE A 57 -0.15 -12.62 0.74
N VAL A 58 -1.13 -12.51 1.64
CA VAL A 58 -1.76 -11.25 2.00
C VAL A 58 -1.34 -10.89 3.42
N ARG A 59 -0.87 -9.65 3.61
CA ARG A 59 -0.51 -9.12 4.93
C ARG A 59 -1.57 -8.15 5.40
N LEU A 60 -1.96 -8.28 6.67
CA LEU A 60 -2.73 -7.29 7.38
C LEU A 60 -1.77 -6.39 8.17
N VAL A 61 -1.88 -5.09 7.96
CA VAL A 61 -1.02 -4.10 8.60
C VAL A 61 -1.90 -3.16 9.44
N PRO A 62 -1.60 -2.95 10.74
CA PRO A 62 -2.35 -2.01 11.57
C PRO A 62 -2.19 -0.57 11.07
N TRP A 63 -3.25 -0.01 10.48
CA TRP A 63 -3.19 1.32 9.86
C TRP A 63 -3.22 2.45 10.89
N LYS A 64 -3.93 2.24 12.02
CA LYS A 64 -3.96 3.21 13.13
C LYS A 64 -2.56 3.55 13.66
N LYS A 65 -1.61 2.60 13.62
CA LYS A 65 -0.22 2.85 14.03
C LYS A 65 0.53 3.76 13.06
N CYS A 66 0.23 3.64 11.76
CA CYS A 66 0.79 4.49 10.70
C CYS A 66 0.24 5.93 10.76
N LEU A 67 -0.98 6.11 11.28
CA LEU A 67 -1.59 7.42 11.49
C LEU A 67 -1.13 8.11 12.79
N ALA A 68 -0.75 7.35 13.82
CA ALA A 68 -0.31 7.93 15.10
C ALA A 68 1.07 8.60 15.04
N SER A 69 1.82 8.43 13.94
CA SER A 69 3.08 9.14 13.64
C SER A 69 2.88 10.43 12.84
N LEU A 70 1.64 10.93 12.72
CA LEU A 70 1.30 12.26 12.20
C LEU A 70 1.37 13.31 13.30
#